data_AF-A0AA48GQ75-F1
#
_entry.id   AF-A0AA48GQ75-F1
#
_cell.length_a   1.000
_cell.length_b   1.000
_cell.length_c   1.000
_cell.angle_alpha   90.00
_cell.angle_beta   90.00
_cell.angle_gamma   90.00
#
_symmetry.space_group_name_H-M   'P 1'
#
loop_
_entity.id
_entity.type
_entity.pdbx_description
1 polymer ?
#
loop_
_entity_poly.entity_id
_entity_poly.type
_entity_poly.pdbx_seq_one_letter_code
_entity_poly.pdbx_strand_id
1 'polypeptide(L)'
;MPHSQPTSTQARILRHLRLAEEDGRRPSYRELAGTFGWRAVATVRDHVVAMQRKGLVTLAPRQARSLRLTEAGRAASEAALAKPLPNPDTTLALATAAQEVLDLLAPWLRSRSYAQGAILWHEGDPADRLVSVEGGRLRAFRQLADGRTATVLQFGAGEVLGFAPFFDEGGYPATVEALEATRIRYVIRQDLVSAMREPRIAMALLGLLARRLRKAFDTIEHLSLHRALPRVAAALQGLVKDGAYPLLTLPQPAKAFAEALGLAEATLSRTLAQLVHLGILHRLRPRRYQVLQPEELGRLGSKAAVVDRGQRPRDPKV
;
A
#
# COMPACT_ATOMS: atom_id res chain seq x y z
N MET A 1 -12.49 -7.89 -22.46
CA MET A 1 -13.38 -8.02 -21.29
C MET A 1 -12.83 -7.13 -20.18
N PRO A 2 -13.60 -6.23 -19.54
CA PRO A 2 -13.03 -5.12 -18.78
C PRO A 2 -12.54 -5.60 -17.41
N HIS A 3 -11.23 -5.73 -17.25
CA HIS A 3 -10.59 -5.95 -15.95
C HIS A 3 -10.63 -4.64 -15.13
N SER A 4 -11.77 -4.34 -14.53
CA SER A 4 -11.87 -3.24 -13.56
C SER A 4 -11.02 -3.58 -12.33
N GLN A 5 -10.13 -2.67 -11.92
CA GLN A 5 -9.25 -2.91 -10.77
C GLN A 5 -10.05 -3.19 -9.48
N PRO A 6 -9.51 -4.01 -8.55
CA PRO A 6 -10.14 -4.25 -7.26
C PRO A 6 -10.21 -2.97 -6.41
N THR A 7 -11.28 -2.80 -5.65
CA THR A 7 -11.34 -1.75 -4.60
C THR A 7 -10.38 -2.08 -3.46
N SER A 8 -10.08 -1.13 -2.56
CA SER A 8 -9.16 -1.39 -1.43
C SER A 8 -9.63 -2.56 -0.55
N THR A 9 -10.94 -2.66 -0.30
CA THR A 9 -11.54 -3.78 0.43
C THR A 9 -11.40 -5.10 -0.32
N GLN A 10 -11.64 -5.11 -1.64
CA GLN A 10 -11.45 -6.30 -2.48
C GLN A 10 -9.98 -6.74 -2.50
N ALA A 11 -9.05 -5.79 -2.63
CA ALA A 11 -7.62 -6.04 -2.58
C ALA A 11 -7.17 -6.69 -1.25
N ARG A 12 -7.75 -6.26 -0.12
CA ARG A 12 -7.53 -6.91 1.20
C ARG A 12 -8.05 -8.34 1.23
N ILE A 13 -9.25 -8.59 0.71
CA ILE A 13 -9.82 -9.93 0.64
C ILE A 13 -8.96 -10.83 -0.25
N LEU A 14 -8.55 -10.36 -1.43
CA LEU A 14 -7.67 -11.10 -2.36
C LEU A 14 -6.29 -11.40 -1.73
N ARG A 15 -5.74 -10.47 -0.94
CA ARG A 15 -4.50 -10.69 -0.17
C ARG A 15 -4.69 -11.82 0.85
N HIS A 16 -5.77 -11.76 1.62
CA HIS A 16 -6.05 -12.78 2.65
C HIS A 16 -6.35 -14.16 2.03
N LEU A 17 -7.11 -14.21 0.94
CA LEU A 17 -7.38 -15.46 0.21
C LEU A 17 -6.10 -16.09 -0.33
N ARG A 18 -5.16 -15.28 -0.83
CA ARG A 18 -3.88 -15.79 -1.33
C ARG A 18 -3.04 -16.39 -0.21
N LEU A 19 -2.91 -15.68 0.92
CA LEU A 19 -2.19 -16.19 2.09
C LEU A 19 -2.84 -17.48 2.61
N ALA A 20 -4.17 -17.55 2.64
CA ALA A 20 -4.86 -18.76 3.04
C ALA A 20 -4.68 -19.92 2.04
N GLU A 21 -4.71 -19.67 0.72
CA GLU A 21 -4.43 -20.70 -0.30
C GLU A 21 -2.98 -21.21 -0.21
N GLU A 22 -2.01 -20.33 0.08
CA GLU A 22 -0.60 -20.68 0.33
C GLU A 22 -0.47 -21.58 1.58
N ASP A 23 -1.25 -21.32 2.63
CA ASP A 23 -1.34 -22.17 3.84
C ASP A 23 -2.20 -23.45 3.65
N GLY A 24 -2.64 -23.76 2.42
CA GLY A 24 -3.55 -24.87 2.12
C GLY A 24 -4.96 -24.73 2.71
N ARG A 25 -5.29 -23.56 3.27
CA ARG A 25 -6.57 -23.23 3.90
C ARG A 25 -7.53 -22.60 2.90
N ARG A 26 -8.82 -22.77 3.16
CA ARG A 26 -9.89 -22.22 2.31
C ARG A 26 -10.95 -21.56 3.20
N PRO A 27 -10.84 -20.25 3.46
CA PRO A 27 -11.71 -19.58 4.40
C PRO A 27 -13.14 -19.47 3.84
N SER A 28 -14.11 -19.79 4.68
CA SER A 28 -15.53 -19.60 4.45
C SER A 28 -15.92 -18.12 4.53
N TYR A 29 -17.11 -17.77 4.03
CA TYR A 29 -17.60 -16.39 4.16
C TYR A 29 -17.74 -15.93 5.62
N ARG A 30 -17.99 -16.85 6.56
CA ARG A 30 -18.07 -16.54 7.98
C ARG A 30 -16.69 -16.23 8.58
N GLU A 31 -15.67 -17.01 8.22
CA GLU A 31 -14.28 -16.76 8.62
C GLU A 31 -13.77 -15.43 8.04
N LEU A 32 -14.07 -15.14 6.76
CA LEU A 32 -13.76 -13.84 6.15
C LEU A 32 -14.47 -12.69 6.87
N ALA A 33 -15.75 -12.83 7.20
CA ALA A 33 -16.48 -11.81 7.95
C ALA A 33 -15.83 -11.55 9.31
N GLY A 34 -15.40 -12.60 10.02
CA GLY A 34 -14.66 -12.49 11.28
C GLY A 34 -13.32 -11.78 11.12
N THR A 35 -12.49 -12.18 10.14
CA THR A 35 -11.17 -11.57 9.90
C THR A 35 -11.25 -10.08 9.55
N PHE A 36 -12.31 -9.65 8.87
CA PHE A 36 -12.50 -8.27 8.45
C PHE A 36 -13.44 -7.46 9.37
N GLY A 37 -13.92 -8.04 10.47
CA GLY A 37 -14.76 -7.36 11.46
C GLY A 37 -16.18 -7.02 10.99
N TRP A 38 -16.70 -7.71 9.97
CA TRP A 38 -18.06 -7.49 9.46
C TRP A 38 -19.10 -8.27 10.26
N ARG A 39 -20.15 -7.56 10.71
CA ARG A 39 -21.27 -8.15 11.46
C ARG A 39 -22.16 -9.07 10.60
N ALA A 40 -22.24 -8.80 9.29
CA ALA A 40 -23.09 -9.54 8.35
C ALA A 40 -22.26 -10.28 7.30
N VAL A 41 -22.53 -11.58 7.15
CA VAL A 41 -21.92 -12.43 6.10
C VAL A 41 -22.34 -11.98 4.70
N ALA A 42 -23.49 -11.31 4.57
CA ALA A 42 -23.97 -10.72 3.32
C ALA A 42 -22.94 -9.75 2.70
N THR A 43 -22.27 -8.94 3.52
CA THR A 43 -21.24 -7.98 3.07
C THR A 43 -20.05 -8.67 2.39
N VAL A 44 -19.63 -9.83 2.89
CA VAL A 44 -18.60 -10.66 2.23
C VAL A 44 -19.10 -11.16 0.88
N ARG A 45 -20.34 -11.65 0.84
CA ARG A 45 -20.96 -12.18 -0.38
C ARG A 45 -21.03 -11.12 -1.48
N ASP A 46 -21.42 -9.89 -1.14
CA ASP A 46 -21.51 -8.78 -2.11
C ASP A 46 -20.14 -8.46 -2.73
N HIS A 47 -19.09 -8.41 -1.90
CA HIS A 47 -17.73 -8.22 -2.38
C HIS A 47 -17.24 -9.39 -3.24
N VAL A 48 -17.56 -10.63 -2.87
CA VAL A 48 -17.19 -11.83 -3.64
C VAL A 48 -17.89 -11.87 -4.99
N VAL A 49 -19.19 -11.57 -5.05
CA VAL A 49 -19.95 -11.49 -6.31
C VAL A 49 -19.36 -10.39 -7.21
N ALA A 50 -19.05 -9.22 -6.65
CA ALA A 50 -18.40 -8.15 -7.39
C ALA A 50 -16.99 -8.56 -7.90
N MET A 51 -16.22 -9.30 -7.11
CA MET A 51 -14.91 -9.83 -7.54
C MET A 51 -15.06 -10.91 -8.62
N GLN A 52 -16.10 -11.74 -8.55
CA GLN A 52 -16.38 -12.77 -9.56
C GLN A 52 -16.76 -12.13 -10.89
N ARG A 53 -17.61 -11.09 -10.89
CA ARG A 53 -17.93 -10.29 -12.10
C ARG A 53 -16.70 -9.65 -12.73
N LYS A 54 -15.70 -9.29 -11.92
CA LYS A 54 -14.40 -8.76 -12.36
C LYS A 54 -13.40 -9.86 -12.80
N GLY A 55 -13.79 -11.13 -12.71
CA GLY A 55 -12.93 -12.27 -13.04
C GLY A 55 -11.77 -12.49 -12.06
N LEU A 56 -11.82 -11.93 -10.85
CA LEU A 56 -10.75 -12.01 -9.84
C LEU A 56 -10.87 -13.25 -8.94
N VAL A 57 -12.08 -13.80 -8.82
CA VAL A 57 -12.33 -15.02 -8.06
C VAL A 57 -13.27 -15.92 -8.86
N THR A 58 -13.15 -17.22 -8.65
CA THR A 58 -14.08 -18.21 -9.18
C THR A 58 -14.66 -19.05 -8.04
N LEU A 59 -15.87 -19.55 -8.25
CA LEU A 59 -16.58 -20.44 -7.34
C LEU A 59 -16.69 -21.80 -8.01
N ALA A 60 -15.99 -22.81 -7.49
CA ALA A 60 -16.18 -24.18 -7.94
C ALA A 60 -17.60 -24.68 -7.58
N PRO A 61 -18.43 -25.13 -8.53
CA PRO A 61 -19.75 -25.64 -8.22
C PRO A 61 -19.66 -26.92 -7.36
N ARG A 62 -20.57 -27.05 -6.38
CA ARG A 62 -20.76 -28.23 -5.52
C ARG A 62 -19.63 -28.61 -4.55
N GLN A 63 -18.76 -27.67 -4.15
CA GLN A 63 -17.80 -27.89 -3.04
C GLN A 63 -18.02 -26.90 -1.90
N ALA A 64 -17.91 -27.36 -0.65
CA ALA A 64 -17.73 -26.46 0.49
C ALA A 64 -16.39 -25.71 0.33
N ARG A 65 -16.35 -24.42 0.68
CA ARG A 65 -15.14 -23.57 0.56
C ARG A 65 -14.64 -23.48 -0.90
N SER A 66 -15.56 -23.21 -1.82
CA SER A 66 -15.35 -23.19 -3.27
C SER A 66 -14.69 -21.93 -3.82
N LEU A 67 -14.43 -20.92 -2.99
CA LEU A 67 -13.79 -19.69 -3.41
C LEU A 67 -12.33 -19.96 -3.81
N ARG A 68 -11.96 -19.52 -5.02
CA ARG A 68 -10.62 -19.67 -5.60
C ARG A 68 -10.17 -18.36 -6.21
N LEU A 69 -8.88 -18.06 -6.12
CA LEU A 69 -8.28 -16.99 -6.91
C LEU A 69 -8.07 -17.45 -8.35
N THR A 70 -8.57 -16.67 -9.31
CA THR A 70 -8.17 -16.81 -10.71
C THR A 70 -6.73 -16.32 -10.89
N GLU A 71 -6.15 -16.55 -12.07
CA GLU A 71 -4.84 -15.99 -12.40
C GLU A 71 -4.83 -14.45 -12.31
N ALA A 72 -5.88 -13.79 -12.81
CA ALA A 72 -6.09 -12.36 -12.66
C ALA A 72 -6.24 -11.94 -11.17
N GLY A 73 -6.92 -12.75 -10.35
CA GLY A 73 -7.03 -12.56 -8.90
C GLY A 73 -5.71 -12.68 -8.17
N ARG A 74 -4.87 -13.65 -8.55
CA ARG A 74 -3.51 -13.82 -8.01
C ARG A 74 -2.61 -12.65 -8.38
N ALA A 75 -2.61 -12.22 -9.64
CA ALA A 75 -1.86 -11.05 -10.09
C ALA A 75 -2.34 -9.76 -9.40
N ALA A 76 -3.65 -9.58 -9.22
CA ALA A 76 -4.21 -8.45 -8.50
C ALA A 76 -3.89 -8.48 -6.99
N SER A 77 -3.86 -9.68 -6.38
CA SER A 77 -3.40 -9.89 -5.00
C SER A 77 -1.91 -9.57 -4.84
N GLU A 78 -1.08 -9.91 -5.84
CA GLU A 78 0.34 -9.59 -5.87
C GLU A 78 0.59 -8.07 -5.99
N ALA A 79 -0.14 -7.41 -6.88
CA ALA A 79 -0.11 -5.96 -7.00
C ALA A 79 -0.62 -5.27 -5.71
N ALA A 80 -1.60 -5.86 -5.02
CA ALA A 80 -2.10 -5.38 -3.72
C ALA A 80 -1.13 -5.65 -2.56
N LEU A 81 -0.32 -6.70 -2.64
CA LEU A 81 0.78 -7.00 -1.70
C LEU A 81 1.93 -5.98 -1.88
N ALA A 82 2.16 -5.52 -3.12
CA ALA A 82 3.18 -4.52 -3.44
C ALA A 82 2.79 -3.08 -3.05
N LYS A 83 1.50 -2.81 -2.81
CA LYS A 83 0.98 -1.50 -2.42
C LYS A 83 0.72 -1.49 -0.91
N PRO A 84 1.26 -0.52 -0.13
CA PRO A 84 0.98 -0.43 1.29
C PRO A 84 -0.53 -0.33 1.50
N LEU A 85 -1.10 -1.27 2.24
CA LEU A 85 -2.48 -1.16 2.69
C LEU A 85 -2.51 -0.07 3.75
N PRO A 86 -3.32 0.99 3.57
CA PRO A 86 -3.35 2.07 4.54
C PRO A 86 -3.88 1.52 5.87
N ASN A 87 -3.19 1.84 6.97
CA ASN A 87 -3.67 1.57 8.31
C ASN A 87 -5.04 2.28 8.49
N PRO A 88 -6.11 1.56 8.93
CA PRO A 88 -7.43 2.14 9.12
C PRO A 88 -7.43 3.34 10.08
N ASP A 89 -6.62 3.31 11.14
CA ASP A 89 -6.52 4.41 12.11
C ASP A 89 -5.89 5.66 11.47
N THR A 90 -4.85 5.45 10.67
CA THR A 90 -4.20 6.53 9.90
C THR A 90 -5.13 7.11 8.83
N THR A 91 -6.01 6.29 8.26
CA THR A 91 -6.99 6.73 7.25
C THR A 91 -8.07 7.60 7.88
N LEU A 92 -8.61 7.18 9.02
CA LEU A 92 -9.59 7.96 9.76
C LEU A 92 -8.99 9.27 10.27
N ALA A 93 -7.79 9.24 10.86
CA ALA A 93 -7.10 10.44 11.34
C ALA A 93 -6.81 11.46 10.23
N LEU A 94 -6.50 11.01 9.02
CA LEU A 94 -6.32 11.88 7.85
C LEU A 94 -7.65 12.49 7.39
N ALA A 95 -8.73 11.72 7.40
CA ALA A 95 -10.05 12.21 7.05
C ALA A 95 -10.55 13.27 8.05
N THR A 96 -10.41 13.03 9.36
CA THR A 96 -10.78 14.00 10.40
C THR A 96 -9.98 15.29 10.26
N ALA A 97 -8.66 15.20 10.05
CA ALA A 97 -7.81 16.36 9.85
C ALA A 97 -8.14 17.14 8.57
N ALA A 98 -8.50 16.43 7.50
CA ALA A 98 -8.94 17.05 6.27
C ALA A 98 -10.27 17.79 6.48
N GLN A 99 -11.21 17.20 7.22
CA GLN A 99 -12.50 17.82 7.52
C GLN A 99 -12.33 19.12 8.33
N GLU A 100 -11.50 19.10 9.38
CA GLU A 100 -11.19 20.29 10.17
C GLU A 100 -10.67 21.46 9.30
N VAL A 101 -9.75 21.16 8.38
CA VAL A 101 -9.23 22.15 7.41
C VAL A 101 -10.35 22.68 6.52
N LEU A 102 -11.26 21.81 6.04
CA LEU A 102 -12.34 22.22 5.15
C LEU A 102 -13.41 23.05 5.85
N ASP A 103 -13.71 22.75 7.11
CA ASP A 103 -14.67 23.50 7.92
C ASP A 103 -14.13 24.91 8.17
N LEU A 104 -12.85 25.04 8.51
CA LEU A 104 -12.21 26.34 8.68
C LEU A 104 -12.11 27.11 7.37
N LEU A 105 -11.86 26.45 6.23
CA LEU A 105 -11.75 27.08 4.92
C LEU A 105 -13.10 27.33 4.22
N ALA A 106 -14.22 26.92 4.81
CA ALA A 106 -15.54 26.95 4.17
C ALA A 106 -15.89 28.29 3.48
N PRO A 107 -15.59 29.47 4.04
CA PRO A 107 -15.89 30.76 3.39
C PRO A 107 -15.13 31.01 2.07
N TRP A 108 -14.00 30.33 1.86
CA TRP A 108 -13.13 30.51 0.70
C TRP A 108 -13.27 29.38 -0.33
N LEU A 109 -14.03 28.32 -0.03
CA LEU A 109 -14.17 27.17 -0.90
C LEU A 109 -15.09 27.46 -2.08
N ARG A 110 -14.60 27.17 -3.28
CA ARG A 110 -15.33 27.19 -4.54
C ARG A 110 -15.51 25.75 -5.03
N SER A 111 -16.51 25.49 -5.87
CA SER A 111 -16.75 24.17 -6.45
C SER A 111 -16.34 24.10 -7.92
N ARG A 112 -15.88 22.95 -8.38
CA ARG A 112 -15.65 22.67 -9.80
C ARG A 112 -15.89 21.19 -10.10
N SER A 113 -16.44 20.90 -11.28
CA SER A 113 -16.65 19.54 -11.77
C SER A 113 -15.69 19.21 -12.91
N TYR A 114 -15.29 17.94 -12.98
CA TYR A 114 -14.41 17.36 -13.99
C TYR A 114 -15.06 16.09 -14.55
N ALA A 115 -15.01 15.96 -15.88
CA ALA A 115 -15.36 14.71 -16.55
C ALA A 115 -14.30 13.63 -16.27
N GLN A 116 -14.66 12.37 -16.50
CA GLN A 116 -13.70 11.28 -16.49
C GLN A 116 -12.57 11.53 -17.51
N GLY A 117 -11.33 11.27 -17.13
CA GLY A 117 -10.13 11.50 -17.93
C GLY A 117 -9.64 12.95 -17.95
N ALA A 118 -10.37 13.89 -17.33
CA ALA A 118 -9.94 15.28 -17.30
C ALA A 118 -8.74 15.47 -16.36
N ILE A 119 -7.77 16.28 -16.81
CA ILE A 119 -6.60 16.68 -16.02
C ILE A 119 -6.95 17.92 -15.19
N LEU A 120 -6.62 17.87 -13.90
CA LEU A 120 -6.77 19.01 -13.00
C LEU A 120 -5.55 19.95 -13.11
N TRP A 121 -4.35 19.37 -13.19
CA TRP A 121 -3.07 20.04 -13.43
C TRP A 121 -2.01 19.01 -13.83
N HIS A 122 -0.94 19.49 -14.43
CA HIS A 122 0.24 18.71 -14.79
C HIS A 122 1.34 18.81 -13.72
N GLU A 123 2.25 17.84 -13.76
CA GLU A 123 3.51 17.92 -13.01
C GLU A 123 4.31 19.15 -13.48
N GLY A 124 4.78 19.96 -12.55
CA GLY A 124 5.51 21.19 -12.81
C GLY A 124 4.65 22.45 -12.96
N ASP A 125 3.33 22.32 -13.13
CA ASP A 125 2.44 23.48 -13.18
C ASP A 125 2.53 24.29 -11.87
N PRO A 126 2.46 25.63 -11.92
CA PRO A 126 2.45 26.46 -10.72
C PRO A 126 1.30 26.07 -9.77
N ALA A 127 1.61 25.89 -8.49
CA ALA A 127 0.57 25.53 -7.53
C ALA A 127 -0.32 26.71 -7.18
N ASP A 128 -1.52 26.70 -7.74
CA ASP A 128 -2.45 27.81 -7.67
C ASP A 128 -3.65 27.54 -6.76
N ARG A 129 -3.87 26.28 -6.34
CA ARG A 129 -5.03 25.88 -5.54
C ARG A 129 -4.82 24.66 -4.65
N LEU A 130 -5.47 24.68 -3.49
CA LEU A 130 -5.70 23.52 -2.64
C LEU A 130 -7.05 22.91 -3.00
N VAL A 131 -7.15 21.59 -3.08
CA VAL A 131 -8.36 20.89 -3.51
C VAL A 131 -8.81 19.87 -2.47
N SER A 132 -10.12 19.66 -2.36
CA SER A 132 -10.76 18.52 -1.71
C SER A 132 -11.73 17.84 -2.67
N VAL A 133 -11.75 16.51 -2.65
CA VAL A 133 -12.72 15.75 -3.44
C VAL A 133 -14.06 15.74 -2.69
N GLU A 134 -15.10 16.26 -3.33
CA GLU A 134 -16.48 16.22 -2.80
C GLU A 134 -17.14 14.89 -3.18
N GLY A 135 -16.95 14.44 -4.43
CA GLY A 135 -17.41 13.14 -4.91
C GLY A 135 -16.64 12.73 -6.16
N GLY A 136 -16.43 11.42 -6.33
CA GLY A 136 -15.61 10.87 -7.42
C GLY A 136 -14.24 10.36 -6.95
N ARG A 137 -13.31 10.19 -7.91
CA ARG A 137 -11.96 9.68 -7.66
C ARG A 137 -10.92 10.37 -8.52
N LEU A 138 -9.81 10.73 -7.89
CA LEU A 138 -8.63 11.29 -8.55
C LEU A 138 -7.43 10.37 -8.42
N ARG A 139 -6.50 10.51 -9.36
CA ARG A 139 -5.20 9.84 -9.33
C ARG A 139 -4.09 10.84 -9.60
N ALA A 140 -3.09 10.86 -8.73
CA ALA A 140 -1.83 11.53 -8.98
C ALA A 140 -0.82 10.54 -9.57
N PHE A 141 -0.21 10.89 -10.69
CA PHE A 141 0.79 10.06 -11.36
C PHE A 141 1.95 10.89 -11.91
N ARG A 142 3.09 10.24 -12.10
CA ARG A 142 4.27 10.80 -12.75
C ARG A 142 4.61 9.97 -13.99
N GLN A 143 5.17 10.62 -15.00
CA GLN A 143 5.79 9.90 -16.11
C GLN A 143 7.21 9.49 -15.72
N LEU A 144 7.55 8.23 -15.99
CA LEU A 144 8.88 7.69 -15.80
C LEU A 144 9.73 7.94 -17.06
N ALA A 145 11.04 7.88 -16.93
CA ALA A 145 11.98 8.10 -18.04
C ALA A 145 11.82 7.11 -19.21
N ASP A 146 11.14 5.98 -18.99
CA ASP A 146 10.83 4.98 -20.02
C ASP A 146 9.44 5.18 -20.67
N GLY A 147 8.78 6.30 -20.39
CA GLY A 147 7.46 6.65 -20.92
C GLY A 147 6.28 6.01 -20.19
N ARG A 148 6.51 5.13 -19.20
CA ARG A 148 5.42 4.55 -18.39
C ARG A 148 4.93 5.56 -17.36
N THR A 149 3.68 5.42 -16.93
CA THR A 149 3.12 6.22 -15.82
C THR A 149 3.15 5.46 -14.51
N ALA A 150 3.70 6.06 -13.45
CA ALA A 150 3.64 5.55 -12.10
C ALA A 150 2.58 6.30 -11.29
N THR A 151 1.57 5.58 -10.81
CA THR A 151 0.58 6.16 -9.88
C THR A 151 1.21 6.34 -8.51
N VAL A 152 1.27 7.57 -8.04
CA VAL A 152 1.85 7.94 -6.73
C VAL A 152 0.79 7.86 -5.65
N LEU A 153 -0.37 8.49 -5.88
CA LEU A 153 -1.48 8.55 -4.93
C LEU A 153 -2.84 8.45 -5.65
N GLN A 154 -3.87 8.06 -4.89
CA GLN A 154 -5.26 8.15 -5.30
C GLN A 154 -6.03 8.88 -4.19
N PHE A 155 -7.05 9.63 -4.58
CA PHE A 155 -7.87 10.42 -3.67
C PHE A 155 -9.35 10.13 -3.92
N GLY A 156 -10.10 9.91 -2.85
CA GLY A 156 -11.55 9.82 -2.84
C GLY A 156 -12.20 10.95 -2.06
N ALA A 157 -13.54 10.90 -1.96
CA ALA A 157 -14.33 11.90 -1.24
C ALA A 157 -13.80 12.18 0.18
N GLY A 158 -13.72 13.45 0.55
CA GLY A 158 -13.19 13.93 1.84
C GLY A 158 -11.66 14.08 1.86
N GLU A 159 -10.92 13.56 0.88
CA GLU A 159 -9.47 13.72 0.84
C GLU A 159 -9.05 15.06 0.22
N VAL A 160 -8.03 15.67 0.81
CA VAL A 160 -7.44 16.96 0.38
C VAL A 160 -6.17 16.72 -0.45
N LEU A 161 -5.85 17.56 -1.41
CA LEU A 161 -4.62 17.49 -2.21
C LEU A 161 -4.18 18.87 -2.68
N GLY A 162 -2.97 18.96 -3.21
CA GLY A 162 -2.43 20.21 -3.74
C GLY A 162 -1.81 21.15 -2.72
N PHE A 163 -1.64 20.75 -1.45
CA PHE A 163 -1.00 21.61 -0.43
C PHE A 163 0.52 21.71 -0.56
N ALA A 164 1.18 20.72 -1.18
CA ALA A 164 2.64 20.60 -1.08
C ALA A 164 3.37 21.85 -1.59
N PRO A 165 2.99 22.42 -2.75
CA PRO A 165 3.78 23.50 -3.31
C PRO A 165 3.38 24.90 -2.81
N PHE A 166 2.48 24.96 -1.82
CA PHE A 166 2.15 26.21 -1.13
C PHE A 166 3.25 26.71 -0.20
N PHE A 167 4.08 25.79 0.30
CA PHE A 167 5.03 26.06 1.38
C PHE A 167 6.48 26.12 0.88
N ASP A 168 6.78 25.65 -0.33
CA ASP A 168 8.13 25.60 -0.90
C ASP A 168 8.25 26.33 -2.26
N GLU A 169 7.19 27.03 -2.69
CA GLU A 169 7.10 27.76 -3.96
C GLU A 169 7.35 26.90 -5.22
N GLY A 170 7.31 25.57 -5.09
CA GLY A 170 7.45 24.63 -6.20
C GLY A 170 6.21 24.55 -7.09
N GLY A 171 6.34 23.82 -8.21
CA GLY A 171 5.20 23.37 -9.00
C GLY A 171 4.54 22.12 -8.40
N TYR A 172 3.40 21.69 -8.95
CA TYR A 172 2.79 20.44 -8.54
C TYR A 172 3.72 19.24 -8.78
N PRO A 173 3.91 18.33 -7.80
CA PRO A 173 4.89 17.25 -7.90
C PRO A 173 4.44 16.06 -8.78
N ALA A 174 3.20 16.09 -9.27
CA ALA A 174 2.60 15.04 -10.07
C ALA A 174 1.41 15.58 -10.86
N THR A 175 1.13 14.95 -12.01
CA THR A 175 -0.09 15.21 -12.79
C THR A 175 -1.28 14.58 -12.09
N VAL A 176 -2.42 15.27 -12.05
CA VAL A 176 -3.65 14.77 -11.42
C VAL A 176 -4.78 14.63 -12.44
N GLU A 177 -5.38 13.45 -12.48
CA GLU A 177 -6.43 13.04 -13.42
C GLU A 177 -7.67 12.55 -12.67
N ALA A 178 -8.85 12.89 -13.20
CA ALA A 178 -10.13 12.34 -12.74
C ALA A 178 -10.38 10.94 -13.32
N LEU A 179 -10.47 9.93 -12.45
CA LEU A 179 -10.72 8.54 -12.85
C LEU A 179 -12.20 8.25 -13.18
N GLU A 180 -13.09 9.08 -12.66
CA GLU A 180 -14.54 9.07 -12.88
C GLU A 180 -15.06 10.51 -12.84
N ALA A 181 -16.33 10.76 -13.17
CA ALA A 181 -16.93 12.08 -13.01
C ALA A 181 -16.72 12.56 -11.57
N THR A 182 -16.00 13.67 -11.41
CA THR A 182 -15.48 14.10 -10.11
C THR A 182 -15.85 15.55 -9.84
N ARG A 183 -16.42 15.79 -8.66
CA ARG A 183 -16.68 17.12 -8.13
C ARG A 183 -15.66 17.42 -7.03
N ILE A 184 -15.09 18.61 -7.09
CA ILE A 184 -14.12 19.09 -6.13
C ILE A 184 -14.58 20.40 -5.48
N ARG A 185 -14.09 20.63 -4.27
CA ARG A 185 -14.01 21.96 -3.66
C ARG A 185 -12.56 22.44 -3.69
N TYR A 186 -12.32 23.72 -3.93
CA TYR A 186 -10.97 24.27 -3.98
C TYR A 186 -10.90 25.68 -3.42
N VAL A 187 -9.72 26.04 -2.92
CA VAL A 187 -9.37 27.41 -2.54
C VAL A 187 -8.13 27.81 -3.32
N ILE A 188 -8.16 28.99 -3.94
CA ILE A 188 -7.02 29.52 -4.71
C ILE A 188 -5.94 30.06 -3.77
N ARG A 189 -4.72 30.24 -4.29
CA ARG A 189 -3.58 30.56 -3.44
C ARG A 189 -3.71 31.87 -2.67
N GLN A 190 -4.21 32.91 -3.32
CA GLN A 190 -4.41 34.21 -2.69
C GLN A 190 -5.42 34.14 -1.54
N ASP A 191 -6.50 33.37 -1.72
CA ASP A 191 -7.54 33.16 -0.70
C ASP A 191 -6.97 32.33 0.46
N LEU A 192 -6.18 31.29 0.17
CA LEU A 192 -5.57 30.46 1.22
C LEU A 192 -4.55 31.25 2.06
N VAL A 193 -3.72 32.08 1.43
CA VAL A 193 -2.77 32.96 2.13
C VAL A 193 -3.51 33.96 3.02
N SER A 194 -4.62 34.53 2.54
CA SER A 194 -5.49 35.39 3.35
C SER A 194 -6.11 34.63 4.52
N ALA A 195 -6.60 33.41 4.29
CA ALA A 195 -7.21 32.57 5.32
C ALA A 195 -6.22 32.17 6.42
N MET A 196 -4.95 31.93 6.07
CA MET A 196 -3.90 31.60 7.04
C MET A 196 -3.55 32.73 8.03
N ARG A 197 -4.11 33.94 7.86
CA ARG A 197 -4.06 34.98 8.91
C ARG A 197 -4.80 34.57 10.18
N GLU A 198 -5.75 33.62 10.09
CA GLU A 198 -6.32 32.92 11.23
C GLU A 198 -5.40 31.74 11.61
N PRO A 199 -4.71 31.79 12.77
CA PRO A 199 -3.69 30.80 13.13
C PRO A 199 -4.21 29.36 13.20
N ARG A 200 -5.50 29.17 13.52
CA ARG A 200 -6.13 27.84 13.54
C ARG A 200 -6.07 27.15 12.18
N ILE A 201 -6.18 27.90 11.08
CA ILE A 201 -6.10 27.34 9.71
C ILE A 201 -4.70 26.82 9.41
N ALA A 202 -3.67 27.61 9.72
CA ALA A 202 -2.28 27.21 9.54
C ALA A 202 -1.94 25.96 10.39
N MET A 203 -2.39 25.94 11.65
CA MET A 203 -2.20 24.79 12.54
C MET A 203 -2.91 23.52 12.05
N ALA A 204 -4.14 23.63 11.55
CA ALA A 204 -4.88 22.49 10.99
C ALA A 204 -4.17 21.91 9.75
N LEU A 205 -3.67 22.78 8.86
CA LEU A 205 -2.88 22.38 7.68
C LEU A 205 -1.56 21.68 8.08
N LEU A 206 -0.84 22.22 9.05
CA LEU A 206 0.38 21.59 9.61
C LEU A 206 0.06 20.23 10.24
N GLY A 207 -1.04 20.10 10.96
CA GLY A 207 -1.50 18.83 11.53
C GLY A 207 -1.81 17.80 10.45
N LEU A 208 -2.47 18.19 9.36
CA LEU A 208 -2.72 17.33 8.20
C LEU A 208 -1.42 16.89 7.52
N LEU A 209 -0.47 17.81 7.33
CA LEU A 209 0.86 17.54 6.79
C LEU A 209 1.63 16.51 7.63
N ALA A 210 1.70 16.72 8.96
CA ALA A 210 2.40 15.83 9.88
C ALA A 210 1.81 14.40 9.85
N ARG A 211 0.49 14.28 9.73
CA ARG A 211 -0.19 12.97 9.58
C ARG A 211 0.14 12.30 8.25
N ARG A 212 0.23 13.05 7.15
CA ARG A 212 0.67 12.51 5.85
C ARG A 212 2.12 12.06 5.86
N LEU A 213 2.99 12.84 6.49
CA LEU A 213 4.40 12.49 6.64
C LEU A 213 4.57 11.18 7.41
N ARG A 214 3.84 10.99 8.53
CA ARG A 214 3.80 9.71 9.25
C ARG A 214 3.36 8.55 8.36
N LYS A 215 2.26 8.72 7.61
CA LYS A 215 1.78 7.70 6.65
C LYS A 215 2.82 7.38 5.56
N ALA A 216 3.58 8.37 5.11
CA ALA A 216 4.67 8.17 4.15
C ALA A 216 5.81 7.35 4.76
N PHE A 217 6.19 7.61 6.01
CA PHE A 217 7.15 6.77 6.74
C PHE A 217 6.65 5.33 6.90
N ASP A 218 5.39 5.12 7.30
CA ASP A 218 4.79 3.78 7.40
C ASP A 218 4.84 3.04 6.05
N THR A 219 4.58 3.77 4.96
CA THR A 219 4.65 3.27 3.59
C THR A 219 6.07 2.87 3.20
N ILE A 220 7.06 3.72 3.47
CA ILE A 220 8.48 3.45 3.19
C ILE A 220 8.95 2.24 3.98
N GLU A 221 8.57 2.14 5.27
CA GLU A 221 8.91 1.00 6.11
C GLU A 221 8.29 -0.29 5.53
N HIS A 222 7.02 -0.27 5.17
CA HIS A 222 6.37 -1.42 4.53
C HIS A 222 7.05 -1.85 3.23
N LEU A 223 7.36 -0.91 2.35
CA LEU A 223 8.04 -1.20 1.08
C LEU A 223 9.45 -1.76 1.31
N SER A 224 10.16 -1.23 2.31
CA SER A 224 11.49 -1.72 2.70
C SER A 224 11.43 -3.15 3.24
N LEU A 225 10.44 -3.46 4.08
CA LEU A 225 10.22 -4.81 4.60
C LEU A 225 9.84 -5.80 3.50
N HIS A 226 8.99 -5.42 2.54
CA HIS A 226 8.63 -6.31 1.43
C HIS A 226 9.83 -6.63 0.53
N ARG A 227 10.79 -5.70 0.39
CA ARG A 227 12.05 -5.93 -0.34
C ARG A 227 13.07 -6.73 0.48
N ALA A 228 13.11 -6.54 1.80
CA ALA A 228 14.01 -7.24 2.70
C ALA A 228 13.60 -8.70 2.94
N LEU A 229 12.30 -8.99 3.03
CA LEU A 229 11.79 -10.33 3.39
C LEU A 229 12.32 -11.45 2.47
N PRO A 230 12.26 -11.35 1.13
CA PRO A 230 12.84 -12.39 0.26
C PRO A 230 14.35 -12.53 0.44
N ARG A 231 15.07 -11.42 0.57
CA ARG A 231 16.55 -11.40 0.68
C ARG A 231 17.02 -12.01 1.99
N VAL A 232 16.35 -11.68 3.10
CA VAL A 232 16.59 -12.30 4.40
C VAL A 232 16.19 -13.78 4.37
N ALA A 233 15.02 -14.12 3.81
CA ALA A 233 14.60 -15.52 3.71
C ALA A 233 15.59 -16.39 2.91
N ALA A 234 16.10 -15.89 1.78
CA ALA A 234 17.13 -16.57 0.99
C ALA A 234 18.43 -16.77 1.76
N ALA A 235 18.89 -15.73 2.47
CA ALA A 235 20.09 -15.82 3.29
C ALA A 235 19.93 -16.82 4.45
N LEU A 236 18.76 -16.83 5.10
CA LEU A 236 18.45 -17.79 6.16
C LEU A 236 18.36 -19.21 5.62
N GLN A 237 17.75 -19.42 4.44
CA GLN A 237 17.66 -20.71 3.79
C GLN A 237 19.06 -21.31 3.52
N GLY A 238 20.03 -20.49 3.10
CA GLY A 238 21.42 -20.94 2.94
C GLY A 238 22.11 -21.39 4.24
N LEU A 239 21.54 -21.06 5.40
CA LEU A 239 22.04 -21.45 6.72
C LEU A 239 21.28 -22.64 7.33
N VAL A 240 20.18 -23.06 6.70
CA VAL A 240 19.37 -24.18 7.15
C VAL A 240 20.11 -25.48 6.86
N LYS A 241 20.28 -26.32 7.90
CA LYS A 241 20.76 -27.70 7.77
C LYS A 241 19.59 -28.65 7.60
N ASP A 242 19.83 -29.86 7.09
CA ASP A 242 18.79 -30.86 6.90
C ASP A 242 18.12 -31.30 8.22
N GLY A 243 16.79 -31.43 8.19
CA GLY A 243 15.97 -31.86 9.34
C GLY A 243 14.52 -31.38 9.25
N ALA A 244 13.60 -32.04 9.96
CA ALA A 244 12.18 -31.68 9.97
C ALA A 244 11.91 -30.30 10.59
N TYR A 245 12.68 -29.96 11.63
CA TYR A 245 12.69 -28.63 12.26
C TYR A 245 14.15 -28.24 12.47
N PRO A 246 14.78 -27.58 11.49
CA PRO A 246 16.20 -27.30 11.58
C PRO A 246 16.47 -26.08 12.46
N LEU A 247 17.55 -26.19 13.24
CA LEU A 247 18.03 -25.10 14.08
C LEU A 247 18.85 -24.13 13.23
N LEU A 248 18.43 -22.87 13.20
CA LEU A 248 19.10 -21.79 12.51
C LEU A 248 19.86 -20.91 13.51
N THR A 249 21.16 -20.73 13.30
CA THR A 249 21.98 -19.79 14.08
C THR A 249 22.57 -18.75 13.15
N LEU A 250 22.37 -17.46 13.44
CA LEU A 250 22.97 -16.40 12.64
C LEU A 250 24.50 -16.43 12.78
N PRO A 251 25.26 -16.48 11.67
CA PRO A 251 26.71 -16.68 11.71
C PRO A 251 27.44 -15.53 12.42
N GLN A 252 26.87 -14.33 12.34
CA GLN A 252 27.39 -13.11 12.93
C GLN A 252 26.31 -12.35 13.72
N PRO A 253 26.69 -11.35 14.53
CA PRO A 253 25.74 -10.46 15.18
C PRO A 253 24.79 -9.79 14.17
N ALA A 254 23.59 -9.41 14.62
CA ALA A 254 22.53 -8.89 13.76
C ALA A 254 22.99 -7.71 12.90
N LYS A 255 23.73 -6.76 13.48
CA LYS A 255 24.34 -5.64 12.75
C LYS A 255 25.18 -6.08 11.55
N ALA A 256 26.21 -6.90 11.80
CA ALA A 256 27.08 -7.40 10.75
C ALA A 256 26.28 -8.22 9.72
N PHE A 257 25.30 -9.03 10.15
CA PHE A 257 24.50 -9.84 9.24
C PHE A 257 23.62 -8.98 8.33
N ALA A 258 23.09 -7.87 8.84
CA ALA A 258 22.36 -6.91 8.04
C ALA A 258 23.26 -6.23 7.00
N GLU A 259 24.46 -5.81 7.41
CA GLU A 259 25.46 -5.20 6.52
C GLU A 259 25.85 -6.13 5.36
N ALA A 260 26.10 -7.42 5.64
CA ALA A 260 26.37 -8.42 4.60
C ALA A 260 25.21 -8.61 3.61
N LEU A 261 23.97 -8.35 4.05
CA LEU A 261 22.78 -8.38 3.21
C LEU A 261 22.47 -7.03 2.55
N GLY A 262 23.28 -5.98 2.77
CA GLY A 262 22.99 -4.63 2.29
C GLY A 262 21.73 -4.01 2.91
N LEU A 263 21.42 -4.39 4.16
CA LEU A 263 20.26 -3.94 4.92
C LEU A 263 20.69 -3.17 6.16
N ALA A 264 19.84 -2.25 6.62
CA ALA A 264 19.98 -1.69 7.96
C ALA A 264 19.66 -2.75 9.04
N GLU A 265 20.35 -2.69 10.19
CA GLU A 265 20.13 -3.62 11.31
C GLU A 265 18.67 -3.66 11.78
N ALA A 266 18.03 -2.50 11.88
CA ALA A 266 16.61 -2.40 12.25
C ALA A 266 15.70 -3.14 11.24
N THR A 267 16.02 -3.07 9.94
CA THR A 267 15.26 -3.75 8.88
C THR A 267 15.41 -5.26 8.98
N LEU A 268 16.62 -5.78 9.23
CA LEU A 268 16.82 -7.20 9.50
C LEU A 268 16.03 -7.64 10.73
N SER A 269 16.16 -6.92 11.85
CA SER A 269 15.49 -7.25 13.11
C SER A 269 13.97 -7.33 12.95
N ARG A 270 13.37 -6.35 12.27
CA ARG A 270 11.93 -6.35 11.94
C ARG A 270 11.54 -7.50 11.01
N THR A 271 12.36 -7.79 10.00
CA THR A 271 12.09 -8.89 9.06
C THR A 271 12.11 -10.25 9.77
N LEU A 272 13.07 -10.45 10.69
CA LEU A 272 13.12 -11.64 11.55
C LEU A 272 11.90 -11.71 12.48
N ALA A 273 11.50 -10.60 13.08
CA ALA A 273 10.28 -10.54 13.91
C ALA A 273 9.03 -10.85 13.09
N GLN A 274 8.95 -10.39 11.84
CA GLN A 274 7.85 -10.72 10.92
C GLN A 274 7.83 -12.21 10.58
N LEU A 275 8.97 -12.84 10.27
CA LEU A 275 9.06 -14.29 10.05
C LEU A 275 8.65 -15.09 11.29
N VAL A 276 8.94 -14.59 12.49
CA VAL A 276 8.48 -15.19 13.75
C VAL A 276 6.97 -15.02 13.92
N HIS A 277 6.44 -13.84 13.65
CA HIS A 277 5.00 -13.56 13.72
C HIS A 277 4.19 -14.40 12.73
N LEU A 278 4.73 -14.65 11.54
CA LEU A 278 4.14 -15.51 10.52
C LEU A 278 4.25 -17.02 10.87
N GLY A 279 4.91 -17.37 11.97
CA GLY A 279 5.08 -18.77 12.38
C GLY A 279 6.04 -19.56 11.48
N ILE A 280 6.86 -18.88 10.66
CA ILE A 280 7.89 -19.52 9.82
C ILE A 280 9.12 -19.82 10.66
N LEU A 281 9.45 -18.92 11.59
CA LEU A 281 10.51 -19.07 12.56
C LEU A 281 9.94 -19.05 13.98
N HIS A 282 10.66 -19.65 14.92
CA HIS A 282 10.44 -19.46 16.34
C HIS A 282 11.75 -19.04 17.00
N ARG A 283 11.75 -17.92 17.73
CA ARG A 283 12.96 -17.42 18.39
C ARG A 283 13.18 -18.20 19.69
N LEU A 284 14.31 -18.90 19.77
CA LEU A 284 14.71 -19.63 20.98
C LEU A 284 15.60 -18.77 21.89
N ARG A 285 16.60 -18.10 21.31
CA ARG A 285 17.60 -17.26 22.02
C ARG A 285 18.07 -16.13 21.10
N PRO A 286 18.83 -15.13 21.61
CA PRO A 286 19.53 -14.20 20.74
C PRO A 286 20.30 -14.97 19.66
N ARG A 287 20.08 -14.61 18.39
CA ARG A 287 20.70 -15.22 17.20
C ARG A 287 20.33 -16.68 16.91
N ARG A 288 19.51 -17.36 17.73
CA ARG A 288 19.09 -18.76 17.50
C ARG A 288 17.59 -18.86 17.28
N TYR A 289 17.22 -19.47 16.16
CA TYR A 289 15.85 -19.66 15.72
C TYR A 289 15.62 -21.12 15.39
N GLN A 290 14.41 -21.59 15.63
CA GLN A 290 13.90 -22.85 15.12
C GLN A 290 13.13 -22.55 13.85
N VAL A 291 13.44 -23.22 12.74
CA VAL A 291 12.63 -23.12 11.53
C VAL A 291 11.43 -24.05 11.69
N LEU A 292 10.22 -23.47 11.65
CA LEU A 292 8.96 -24.20 11.78
C LEU A 292 8.40 -24.60 10.40
N GLN A 293 8.65 -23.79 9.38
CA GLN A 293 8.17 -24.02 8.01
C GLN A 293 9.32 -23.84 6.99
N PRO A 294 10.16 -24.87 6.79
CA PRO A 294 11.31 -24.80 5.87
C PRO A 294 10.92 -24.53 4.42
N GLU A 295 9.80 -25.12 3.95
CA GLU A 295 9.31 -24.94 2.58
C GLU A 295 8.88 -23.51 2.30
N GLU A 296 8.10 -22.89 3.20
CA GLU A 296 7.67 -21.49 3.07
C GLU A 296 8.84 -20.51 3.17
N LEU A 297 9.83 -20.79 4.04
CA LEU A 297 11.08 -20.01 4.09
C LEU A 297 11.81 -20.04 2.73
N GLY A 298 11.89 -21.23 2.09
CA GLY A 298 12.48 -21.38 0.77
C GLY A 298 11.68 -20.69 -0.35
N ARG A 299 10.34 -20.78 -0.29
CA ARG A 299 9.46 -20.09 -1.24
C ARG A 299 9.64 -18.58 -1.17
N LEU A 300 9.72 -18.00 0.03
CA LEU A 300 10.02 -16.58 0.22
C LEU A 300 11.40 -16.21 -0.30
N GLY A 301 12.41 -17.05 -0.06
CA GLY A 301 13.78 -16.85 -0.56
C GLY A 301 13.87 -16.83 -2.09
N SER A 302 13.16 -17.73 -2.76
CA SER A 302 13.15 -17.84 -4.23
C SER A 302 12.67 -16.56 -4.94
N LYS A 303 11.80 -15.76 -4.29
CA LYS A 303 11.33 -14.47 -4.83
C LYS A 303 12.46 -13.42 -4.94
N ALA A 304 13.54 -13.54 -4.15
CA ALA A 304 14.69 -12.64 -4.26
C ALA A 304 15.42 -12.77 -5.60
N ALA A 305 15.52 -13.99 -6.14
CA ALA A 305 16.20 -14.28 -7.40
C ALA A 305 15.47 -13.70 -8.64
N VAL A 306 14.17 -13.42 -8.50
CA VAL A 306 13.35 -12.80 -9.56
C VAL A 306 13.49 -11.28 -9.55
N VAL A 307 13.60 -10.66 -8.37
CA VAL A 307 13.70 -9.20 -8.23
C VAL A 307 15.06 -8.68 -8.70
N ASP A 308 16.14 -9.41 -8.43
CA ASP A 308 17.51 -8.99 -8.77
C ASP A 308 17.79 -9.01 -10.29
N ARG A 309 17.10 -9.90 -11.04
CA ARG A 309 17.19 -9.92 -12.52
C ARG A 309 16.57 -8.70 -13.20
N GLY A 310 15.70 -7.96 -12.51
CA GLY A 310 15.11 -6.70 -12.99
C GLY A 310 15.97 -5.46 -12.74
N GLN A 311 17.09 -5.62 -12.03
CA GLN A 311 18.01 -4.55 -11.61
C GLN A 311 19.44 -4.83 -12.12
N ARG A 312 19.63 -5.17 -13.39
CA ARG A 312 20.96 -5.03 -14.00
C ARG A 312 21.26 -3.54 -14.26
N PRO A 313 22.45 -3.04 -13.91
CA PRO A 313 22.86 -1.69 -14.28
C PRO A 313 22.88 -1.56 -15.81
N ARG A 314 22.39 -0.44 -16.35
CA ARG A 314 22.70 -0.05 -17.73
C ARG A 314 24.21 0.20 -17.79
N ASP A 315 24.88 -0.45 -18.74
CA ASP A 315 26.30 -0.27 -18.99
C ASP A 315 26.63 1.22 -19.14
N PRO A 316 27.77 1.69 -18.58
CA PRO A 316 28.25 3.03 -18.85
C PRO A 316 28.60 3.11 -20.35
N LYS A 317 27.89 3.97 -21.08
CA LYS A 317 28.26 4.31 -22.45
C LYS A 317 29.68 4.89 -22.45
N VAL A 318 30.58 4.18 -23.13
CA VAL A 318 31.84 4.70 -23.69
C VAL A 318 31.52 5.67 -24.82
#